data_AF-A0ABD3WKI2-F1
#
_entry.id   AF-A0ABD3WKI2-F1
#
_cell.length_a   1.000
_cell.length_b   1.000
_cell.length_c   1.000
_cell.angle_alpha   90.00
_cell.angle_beta   90.00
_cell.angle_gamma   90.00
#
_symmetry.space_group_name_H-M   'P 1'
#
loop_
_entity.id
_entity.type
_entity.pdbx_description
1 polymer ?
#
loop_
_entity_poly.entity_id
_entity_poly.type
_entity_poly.pdbx_seq_one_letter_code
_entity_poly.pdbx_strand_id
1 'polypeptide(L)'
;MNLIGYLCFCVFTLAAFVQGVQKCHGTPKMYNGKPCASTTNYHDGMQGACGCGDDKSDKQFDWSKSSWTAAANQHFFDSHNKHWCGEKCGVCVNLTTTGGFPSDGSHTAEGQSHVFMIVDLCPDVAPNLDWCAQTAAHPANKFGYAVHFDLENGVHQITQTLHWDNPEVTYEIVDCAHAHQADHKTPSPTNYHQCVCSHSAHGKK
;
A
#
# COMPACT_ATOMS: atom_id res chain seq x y z
N MET A 1 21.46 66.28 9.09
CA MET A 1 20.49 65.51 9.90
C MET A 1 19.80 64.53 8.97
N ASN A 2 19.99 63.25 9.24
CA ASN A 2 19.56 62.10 8.43
C ASN A 2 18.03 61.98 8.38
N LEU A 3 17.46 61.57 7.24
CA LEU A 3 16.20 60.82 7.26
C LEU A 3 16.26 59.69 6.23
N ILE A 4 15.96 58.52 6.77
CA ILE A 4 16.22 57.18 6.27
C ILE A 4 15.18 56.80 5.22
N GLY A 5 15.64 56.30 4.07
CA GLY A 5 14.79 55.67 3.06
C GLY A 5 14.32 54.31 3.54
N TYR A 6 13.00 54.10 3.59
CA TYR A 6 12.40 52.80 3.81
C TYR A 6 12.42 52.00 2.50
N LEU A 7 13.37 51.07 2.39
CA LEU A 7 13.35 50.04 1.36
C LEU A 7 12.46 48.89 1.86
N CYS A 8 11.25 48.79 1.33
CA CYS A 8 10.33 47.70 1.61
C CYS A 8 10.86 46.42 0.92
N PHE A 9 11.49 45.54 1.68
CA PHE A 9 11.89 44.22 1.21
C PHE A 9 10.65 43.30 1.18
N CYS A 10 10.03 43.15 0.01
CA CYS A 10 9.07 42.07 -0.22
C CYS A 10 9.82 40.73 -0.21
N VAL A 11 9.74 40.01 0.90
CA VAL A 11 10.20 38.62 0.99
C VAL A 11 9.17 37.75 0.25
N PHE A 12 9.43 37.44 -1.01
CA PHE A 12 8.72 36.37 -1.72
C PHE A 12 9.21 35.03 -1.20
N THR A 13 8.50 34.44 -0.24
CA THR A 13 8.66 33.03 0.11
C THR A 13 8.19 32.18 -1.06
N LEU A 14 9.13 31.68 -1.86
CA LEU A 14 8.87 30.63 -2.85
C LEU A 14 8.49 29.36 -2.09
N ALA A 15 7.20 29.06 -2.02
CA ALA A 15 6.72 27.73 -1.67
C ALA A 15 7.15 26.78 -2.81
N ALA A 16 8.24 26.05 -2.62
CA ALA A 16 8.62 24.98 -3.52
C ALA A 16 7.56 23.87 -3.38
N PHE A 17 6.65 23.78 -4.35
CA PHE A 17 5.82 22.59 -4.51
C PHE A 17 6.76 21.42 -4.82
N VAL A 18 6.95 20.51 -3.86
CA VAL A 18 7.62 19.24 -4.11
C VAL A 18 6.70 18.44 -5.02
N GLN A 19 6.94 18.49 -6.33
CA GLN A 19 6.31 17.55 -7.26
C GLN A 19 6.90 16.16 -7.00
N GLY A 20 6.05 15.14 -6.88
CA GLY A 20 6.48 13.76 -6.62
C GLY A 20 7.54 13.30 -7.61
N VAL A 21 8.59 12.63 -7.11
CA VAL A 21 9.67 12.09 -7.95
C VAL A 21 9.36 10.64 -8.26
N GLN A 22 8.61 10.38 -9.33
CA GLN A 22 8.31 9.01 -9.75
C GLN A 22 9.43 8.47 -10.66
N LYS A 23 10.00 7.30 -10.34
CA LYS A 23 11.07 6.66 -11.13
C LYS A 23 10.52 5.62 -12.11
N CYS A 24 9.35 5.04 -11.83
CA CYS A 24 8.67 4.16 -12.76
C CYS A 24 8.07 4.94 -13.93
N HIS A 25 8.11 4.32 -15.11
CA HIS A 25 7.68 4.92 -16.38
C HIS A 25 6.78 3.96 -17.17
N GLY A 26 6.05 4.51 -18.15
CA GLY A 26 5.07 3.77 -18.95
C GLY A 26 3.69 3.70 -18.29
N THR A 27 2.74 3.08 -19.00
CA THR A 27 1.37 2.83 -18.52
C THR A 27 0.93 1.42 -18.95
N PRO A 28 0.87 0.43 -18.04
CA PRO A 28 1.22 0.53 -16.62
C PRO A 28 2.70 0.85 -16.36
N LYS A 29 2.95 1.46 -15.20
CA LYS A 29 4.30 1.83 -14.75
C LYS A 29 5.18 0.61 -14.46
N MET A 30 6.41 0.66 -14.96
CA MET A 30 7.45 -0.35 -14.79
C MET A 30 8.77 0.30 -14.32
N TYR A 31 9.62 -0.48 -13.65
CA TYR A 31 10.98 -0.09 -13.28
C TYR A 31 11.93 -1.27 -13.50
N ASN A 32 12.93 -1.09 -14.36
CA ASN A 32 13.90 -2.14 -14.73
C ASN A 32 13.24 -3.48 -15.12
N GLY A 33 12.14 -3.42 -15.87
CA GLY A 33 11.39 -4.61 -16.31
C GLY A 33 10.45 -5.22 -15.27
N LYS A 34 10.40 -4.68 -14.05
CA LYS A 34 9.47 -5.12 -12.99
C LYS A 34 8.23 -4.22 -12.93
N PRO A 35 7.04 -4.77 -12.63
CA PRO A 35 5.83 -3.97 -12.47
C PRO A 35 5.90 -3.13 -11.20
N CYS A 36 5.45 -1.88 -11.32
CA CYS A 36 5.36 -0.97 -10.19
C CYS A 36 3.98 -0.93 -9.58
N ALA A 37 3.94 -0.65 -8.28
CA ALA A 37 2.74 -0.32 -7.53
C ALA A 37 2.92 1.03 -6.82
N SER A 38 1.79 1.66 -6.54
CA SER A 38 1.73 2.76 -5.57
C SER A 38 1.35 2.22 -4.20
N THR A 39 1.72 2.95 -3.16
CA THR A 39 1.33 2.62 -1.79
C THR A 39 0.75 3.85 -1.11
N THR A 40 -0.22 3.65 -0.22
CA THR A 40 -0.47 4.60 0.87
C THR A 40 -0.37 3.92 2.22
N ASN A 41 -0.34 4.69 3.30
CA ASN A 41 -0.42 4.18 4.66
C ASN A 41 -1.86 4.37 5.19
N TYR A 42 -2.47 3.32 5.73
CA TYR A 42 -3.84 3.40 6.27
C TYR A 42 -3.94 2.82 7.68
N HIS A 43 -5.05 3.13 8.35
CA HIS A 43 -5.50 2.47 9.55
C HIS A 43 -7.00 2.71 9.73
N ASP A 44 -7.80 1.65 9.74
CA ASP A 44 -9.25 1.74 10.00
C ASP A 44 -9.70 0.96 11.24
N GLY A 45 -8.89 -0.01 11.70
CA GLY A 45 -9.18 -0.85 12.86
C GLY A 45 -10.17 -1.98 12.61
N MET A 46 -10.63 -2.17 11.36
CA MET A 46 -11.71 -3.09 11.01
C MET A 46 -11.21 -4.52 10.81
N GLN A 47 -12.12 -5.48 10.69
CA GLN A 47 -11.77 -6.88 10.43
C GLN A 47 -11.05 -7.10 9.07
N GLY A 48 -11.38 -6.26 8.11
CA GLY A 48 -10.92 -6.34 6.73
C GLY A 48 -11.64 -7.39 5.88
N ALA A 49 -11.60 -7.22 4.56
CA ALA A 49 -12.34 -7.97 3.56
C ALA A 49 -11.94 -9.46 3.43
N CYS A 50 -10.84 -9.88 4.08
CA CYS A 50 -10.45 -11.29 4.18
C CYS A 50 -10.89 -11.96 5.50
N GLY A 51 -11.58 -11.22 6.38
CA GLY A 51 -12.08 -11.75 7.64
C GLY A 51 -10.98 -12.04 8.65
N CYS A 52 -9.91 -11.24 8.68
CA CYS A 52 -8.76 -11.43 9.56
C CYS A 52 -8.92 -10.71 10.90
N GLY A 53 -10.01 -11.03 11.60
CA GLY A 53 -10.39 -10.44 12.87
C GLY A 53 -11.61 -11.12 13.50
N ASP A 54 -12.12 -10.55 14.58
CA ASP A 54 -13.27 -11.07 15.33
C ASP A 54 -14.60 -10.66 14.67
N ASP A 55 -15.34 -11.65 14.14
CA ASP A 55 -16.62 -11.47 13.44
C ASP A 55 -17.71 -10.75 14.26
N LYS A 56 -17.63 -10.81 15.60
CA LYS A 56 -18.66 -10.24 16.47
C LYS A 56 -18.44 -8.76 16.72
N SER A 57 -17.18 -8.33 16.67
CA SER A 57 -16.78 -6.97 17.00
C SER A 57 -16.29 -6.15 15.81
N ASP A 58 -16.13 -6.77 14.64
CA ASP A 58 -15.59 -6.16 13.42
C ASP A 58 -14.20 -5.54 13.66
N LYS A 59 -13.36 -6.25 14.41
CA LYS A 59 -12.03 -5.79 14.79
C LYS A 59 -10.98 -6.73 14.28
N GLN A 60 -9.93 -6.19 13.67
CA GLN A 60 -8.72 -6.93 13.32
C GLN A 60 -8.15 -7.71 14.51
N PHE A 61 -7.53 -8.85 14.23
CA PHE A 61 -6.65 -9.53 15.18
C PHE A 61 -5.42 -8.67 15.50
N ASP A 62 -4.81 -8.88 16.67
CA ASP A 62 -3.59 -8.16 17.06
C ASP A 62 -2.44 -8.34 16.05
N TRP A 63 -2.37 -9.52 15.42
CA TRP A 63 -1.35 -9.79 14.40
C TRP A 63 -1.65 -9.03 13.11
N SER A 64 -2.90 -8.97 12.63
CA SER A 64 -3.21 -8.27 11.38
C SER A 64 -3.01 -6.76 11.50
N LYS A 65 -3.19 -6.22 12.72
CA LYS A 65 -2.87 -4.83 13.06
C LYS A 65 -1.39 -4.47 13.04
N SER A 66 -0.52 -5.40 13.44
CA SER A 66 0.88 -5.09 13.79
C SER A 66 1.92 -5.73 12.87
N SER A 67 1.48 -6.57 11.94
CA SER A 67 2.28 -7.24 10.91
C SER A 67 2.39 -6.40 9.62
N TRP A 68 3.17 -6.91 8.67
CA TRP A 68 3.20 -6.46 7.28
C TRP A 68 1.96 -6.96 6.55
N THR A 69 0.89 -6.20 6.63
CA THR A 69 -0.41 -6.47 6.00
C THR A 69 -0.80 -5.31 5.10
N ALA A 70 -1.61 -5.61 4.08
CA ALA A 70 -2.07 -4.60 3.14
C ALA A 70 -3.51 -4.83 2.69
N ALA A 71 -4.15 -3.74 2.29
CA ALA A 71 -5.37 -3.73 1.51
C ALA A 71 -5.02 -3.52 0.03
N ALA A 72 -5.44 -4.44 -0.85
CA ALA A 72 -5.17 -4.33 -2.28
C ALA A 72 -6.28 -3.57 -3.01
N ASN A 73 -5.96 -2.84 -4.08
CA ASN A 73 -7.00 -2.22 -4.91
C ASN A 73 -8.00 -3.24 -5.45
N GLN A 74 -9.25 -2.80 -5.63
CA GLN A 74 -10.41 -3.62 -6.00
C GLN A 74 -10.13 -4.67 -7.07
N HIS A 75 -9.56 -4.28 -8.20
CA HIS A 75 -9.31 -5.19 -9.32
C HIS A 75 -8.19 -6.20 -9.06
N PHE A 76 -7.16 -5.83 -8.28
CA PHE A 76 -6.14 -6.79 -7.87
C PHE A 76 -6.69 -7.74 -6.83
N PHE A 77 -7.40 -7.23 -5.81
CA PHE A 77 -8.03 -8.01 -4.74
C PHE A 77 -8.93 -9.12 -5.30
N ASP A 78 -9.78 -8.79 -6.27
CA ASP A 78 -10.62 -9.75 -6.98
C ASP A 78 -10.99 -9.22 -8.38
N SER A 79 -10.64 -9.97 -9.42
CA SER A 79 -10.90 -9.53 -10.81
C SER A 79 -12.39 -9.49 -11.18
N HIS A 80 -13.24 -10.07 -10.35
CA HIS A 80 -14.70 -10.13 -10.51
C HIS A 80 -15.43 -9.19 -9.54
N ASN A 81 -14.72 -8.22 -8.97
CA ASN A 81 -15.28 -7.18 -8.10
C ASN A 81 -15.93 -7.70 -6.82
N LYS A 82 -15.43 -8.80 -6.24
CA LYS A 82 -15.83 -9.19 -4.89
C LYS A 82 -15.27 -8.19 -3.87
N HIS A 83 -16.09 -7.89 -2.87
CA HIS A 83 -15.71 -7.05 -1.73
C HIS A 83 -15.43 -7.87 -0.45
N TRP A 84 -15.52 -9.21 -0.54
CA TRP A 84 -15.32 -10.13 0.57
C TRP A 84 -14.76 -11.46 0.04
N CYS A 85 -13.74 -11.99 0.72
CA CYS A 85 -13.03 -13.20 0.30
C CYS A 85 -12.59 -13.16 -1.16
N GLY A 86 -11.91 -12.07 -1.54
CA GLY A 86 -11.34 -11.91 -2.87
C GLY A 86 -10.29 -12.97 -3.19
N GLU A 87 -10.04 -13.16 -4.49
CA GLU A 87 -9.05 -14.11 -5.02
C GLU A 87 -7.63 -13.91 -4.49
N LYS A 88 -7.27 -12.72 -3.99
CA LYS A 88 -5.95 -12.42 -3.43
C LYS A 88 -5.87 -12.43 -1.90
N CYS A 89 -6.96 -12.75 -1.20
CA CYS A 89 -6.88 -12.89 0.25
C CYS A 89 -5.83 -13.94 0.65
N GLY A 90 -4.92 -13.57 1.56
CA GLY A 90 -3.82 -14.42 2.05
C GLY A 90 -2.61 -14.52 1.14
N VAL A 91 -2.62 -13.87 -0.04
CA VAL A 91 -1.45 -13.81 -0.92
C VAL A 91 -0.42 -12.85 -0.34
N CYS A 92 0.87 -13.21 -0.44
CA CYS A 92 1.97 -12.33 -0.06
C CYS A 92 2.61 -11.66 -1.28
N VAL A 93 2.92 -10.37 -1.13
CA VAL A 93 3.61 -9.55 -2.12
C VAL A 93 4.89 -8.98 -1.53
N ASN A 94 6.01 -9.19 -2.21
CA ASN A 94 7.27 -8.53 -1.89
C ASN A 94 7.27 -7.14 -2.54
N LEU A 95 7.34 -6.09 -1.72
CA LEU A 95 7.41 -4.71 -2.17
C LEU A 95 8.84 -4.22 -2.03
N THR A 96 9.43 -3.74 -3.12
CA THR A 96 10.80 -3.19 -3.13
C THR A 96 10.77 -1.73 -3.56
N THR A 97 11.26 -0.83 -2.72
CA THR A 97 11.27 0.61 -2.98
C THR A 97 12.13 0.96 -4.20
N THR A 98 11.60 1.80 -5.09
CA THR A 98 12.39 2.33 -6.21
C THR A 98 13.20 3.54 -5.80
N GLY A 99 12.85 4.17 -4.67
CA GLY A 99 13.34 5.48 -4.25
C GLY A 99 12.53 6.65 -4.79
N GLY A 100 11.52 6.37 -5.63
CA GLY A 100 10.54 7.35 -6.06
C GLY A 100 9.32 7.42 -5.15
N PHE A 101 8.45 8.39 -5.40
CA PHE A 101 7.17 8.59 -4.72
C PHE A 101 6.19 9.41 -5.59
N PRO A 102 4.88 9.16 -5.51
CA PRO A 102 3.84 10.04 -6.07
C PRO A 102 3.71 11.34 -5.26
N SER A 103 2.88 12.29 -5.68
CA SER A 103 2.85 13.66 -5.12
C SER A 103 2.49 13.81 -3.64
N ASP A 104 1.98 12.76 -3.01
CA ASP A 104 1.55 12.70 -1.61
C ASP A 104 2.48 11.87 -0.72
N GLY A 105 3.60 11.37 -1.25
CA GLY A 105 4.62 10.66 -0.48
C GLY A 105 5.91 11.47 -0.31
N SER A 106 6.95 10.78 0.17
CA SER A 106 8.29 11.35 0.26
C SER A 106 9.39 10.32 -0.07
N HIS A 107 10.61 10.83 -0.23
CA HIS A 107 11.74 10.01 -0.63
C HIS A 107 12.01 8.91 0.41
N THR A 108 12.00 7.66 -0.06
CA THR A 108 12.44 6.48 0.69
C THR A 108 13.73 5.95 0.05
N ALA A 109 14.64 5.35 0.81
CA ALA A 109 15.85 4.78 0.19
C ALA A 109 15.49 3.64 -0.77
N GLU A 110 16.15 3.58 -1.92
CA GLU A 110 15.94 2.55 -2.93
C GLU A 110 16.43 1.17 -2.46
N GLY A 111 15.70 0.12 -2.83
CA GLY A 111 16.10 -1.28 -2.61
C GLY A 111 15.73 -1.86 -1.24
N GLN A 112 14.93 -1.16 -0.43
CA GLN A 112 14.34 -1.75 0.77
C GLN A 112 13.20 -2.69 0.37
N SER A 113 13.19 -3.90 0.91
CA SER A 113 12.22 -4.94 0.55
C SER A 113 11.53 -5.52 1.78
N HIS A 114 10.19 -5.54 1.76
CA HIS A 114 9.36 -6.17 2.79
C HIS A 114 8.19 -6.92 2.15
N VAL A 115 7.76 -8.01 2.79
CA VAL A 115 6.69 -8.87 2.27
C VAL A 115 5.40 -8.65 3.05
N PHE A 116 4.36 -8.23 2.34
CA PHE A 116 3.05 -7.91 2.90
C PHE A 116 2.03 -8.97 2.52
N MET A 117 1.19 -9.39 3.47
CA MET A 117 0.04 -10.25 3.19
C MET A 117 -1.20 -9.41 2.90
N ILE A 118 -1.93 -9.75 1.83
CA ILE A 118 -3.23 -9.13 1.53
C ILE A 118 -4.29 -9.68 2.48
N VAL A 119 -4.80 -8.82 3.35
CA VAL A 119 -5.84 -9.16 4.35
C VAL A 119 -7.10 -8.31 4.20
N ASP A 120 -7.07 -7.34 3.29
CA ASP A 120 -8.14 -6.38 3.12
C ASP A 120 -8.22 -5.85 1.67
N LEU A 121 -9.21 -5.00 1.44
CA LEU A 121 -9.57 -4.38 0.18
C LEU A 121 -9.49 -2.85 0.30
N CYS A 122 -8.79 -2.23 -0.65
CA CYS A 122 -8.98 -0.82 -0.97
C CYS A 122 -10.02 -0.70 -2.10
N PRO A 123 -11.28 -0.34 -1.80
CA PRO A 123 -12.36 -0.35 -2.79
C PRO A 123 -12.23 0.81 -3.79
N ASP A 124 -12.83 0.64 -4.98
CA ASP A 124 -12.90 1.64 -6.05
C ASP A 124 -13.98 2.71 -5.81
N VAL A 125 -14.08 3.19 -4.57
CA VAL A 125 -15.03 4.23 -4.14
C VAL A 125 -14.28 5.35 -3.41
N ALA A 126 -14.91 6.53 -3.28
CA ALA A 126 -14.33 7.63 -2.52
C ALA A 126 -14.06 7.20 -1.06
N PRO A 127 -12.91 7.60 -0.45
CA PRO A 127 -11.92 8.56 -0.97
C PRO A 127 -10.82 7.95 -1.87
N ASN A 128 -10.88 6.67 -2.21
CA ASN A 128 -9.76 5.91 -2.80
C ASN A 128 -9.65 6.00 -4.33
N LEU A 129 -10.50 6.79 -4.99
CA LEU A 129 -10.62 6.82 -6.46
C LEU A 129 -9.32 7.16 -7.19
N ASP A 130 -8.47 7.99 -6.60
CA ASP A 130 -7.17 8.34 -7.19
C ASP A 130 -6.18 7.16 -7.19
N TRP A 131 -6.38 6.19 -6.31
CA TRP A 131 -5.43 5.11 -5.99
C TRP A 131 -5.89 3.72 -6.43
N CYS A 132 -7.16 3.38 -6.14
CA CYS A 132 -7.65 2.01 -6.16
C CYS A 132 -8.73 1.72 -7.24
N ALA A 133 -9.04 2.69 -8.09
CA ALA A 133 -10.07 2.58 -9.13
C ALA A 133 -9.59 1.93 -10.45
N GLN A 134 -8.55 1.09 -10.41
CA GLN A 134 -8.12 0.34 -11.60
C GLN A 134 -9.19 -0.69 -11.97
N THR A 135 -9.40 -0.91 -13.26
CA THR A 135 -10.31 -1.90 -13.82
C THR A 135 -9.70 -2.54 -15.08
N ALA A 136 -10.34 -3.57 -15.65
CA ALA A 136 -9.89 -4.13 -16.92
C ALA A 136 -9.89 -3.11 -18.09
N ALA A 137 -10.82 -2.14 -18.08
CA ALA A 137 -10.90 -1.09 -19.09
C ALA A 137 -9.95 0.09 -18.81
N HIS A 138 -9.67 0.35 -17.53
CA HIS A 138 -8.77 1.41 -17.07
C HIS A 138 -7.70 0.79 -16.16
N PRO A 139 -6.67 0.16 -16.73
CA PRO A 139 -5.76 -0.74 -16.02
C PRO A 139 -4.72 -0.01 -15.16
N ALA A 140 -4.84 1.31 -15.00
CA ALA A 140 -3.92 2.10 -14.21
C ALA A 140 -4.70 3.17 -13.44
N ASN A 141 -4.25 3.48 -12.23
CA ASN A 141 -4.81 4.59 -11.45
C ASN A 141 -4.36 5.94 -12.00
N LYS A 142 -4.78 7.03 -11.34
CA LYS A 142 -4.46 8.40 -11.74
C LYS A 142 -2.96 8.67 -11.87
N PHE A 143 -2.13 7.90 -11.17
CA PHE A 143 -0.68 8.04 -11.16
C PHE A 143 0.04 7.04 -12.08
N GLY A 144 -0.69 6.22 -12.85
CA GLY A 144 -0.14 5.30 -13.85
C GLY A 144 0.18 3.89 -13.36
N TYR A 145 -0.14 3.54 -12.10
CA TYR A 145 0.14 2.21 -11.54
C TYR A 145 -1.03 1.25 -11.72
N ALA A 146 -0.75 0.02 -12.15
CA ALA A 146 -1.77 -1.02 -12.31
C ALA A 146 -2.27 -1.61 -11.00
N VAL A 147 -1.47 -1.51 -9.94
CA VAL A 147 -1.80 -2.04 -8.62
C VAL A 147 -1.51 -0.97 -7.58
N HIS A 148 -2.34 -0.96 -6.54
CA HIS A 148 -2.16 -0.14 -5.36
C HIS A 148 -2.29 -0.99 -4.09
N PHE A 149 -1.47 -0.69 -3.09
CA PHE A 149 -1.48 -1.33 -1.78
C PHE A 149 -1.56 -0.28 -0.69
N ASP A 150 -2.67 -0.24 0.05
CA ASP A 150 -2.73 0.49 1.33
C ASP A 150 -2.08 -0.38 2.40
N LEU A 151 -1.04 0.13 3.06
CA LEU A 151 -0.24 -0.58 4.04
C LEU A 151 -0.76 -0.29 5.46
N GLU A 152 -1.10 -1.33 6.22
CA GLU A 152 -1.61 -1.16 7.59
C GLU A 152 -0.53 -0.53 8.46
N ASN A 153 -0.89 0.56 9.13
CA ASN A 153 0.04 1.38 9.90
C ASN A 153 -0.51 1.72 11.30
N GLY A 154 -1.46 0.94 11.82
CA GLY A 154 -2.13 1.19 13.10
C GLY A 154 -1.26 1.11 14.35
N VAL A 155 -0.04 0.58 14.23
CA VAL A 155 1.01 0.67 15.27
C VAL A 155 2.26 1.38 14.77
N HIS A 156 2.13 2.18 13.72
CA HIS A 156 3.20 2.95 13.08
C HIS A 156 4.35 2.09 12.51
N GLN A 157 4.06 0.84 12.17
CA GLN A 157 5.06 -0.09 11.66
C GLN A 157 5.62 0.34 10.30
N ILE A 158 4.87 1.08 9.48
CA ILE A 158 5.35 1.55 8.17
C ILE A 158 6.13 2.86 8.33
N THR A 159 5.54 3.86 8.96
CA THR A 159 6.13 5.20 9.03
C THR A 159 7.25 5.33 10.06
N GLN A 160 7.18 4.64 11.20
CA GLN A 160 8.20 4.74 12.26
C GLN A 160 9.26 3.65 12.20
N THR A 161 8.93 2.45 11.71
CA THR A 161 9.91 1.34 11.64
C THR A 161 10.58 1.26 10.26
N LEU A 162 9.82 1.35 9.16
CA LEU A 162 10.40 1.33 7.81
C LEU A 162 10.79 2.71 7.30
N HIS A 163 10.24 3.78 7.88
CA HIS A 163 10.35 5.15 7.37
C HIS A 163 9.78 5.28 5.95
N TRP A 164 8.73 4.53 5.65
CA TRP A 164 8.04 4.57 4.37
C TRP A 164 6.86 5.55 4.44
N ASP A 165 6.90 6.53 3.57
CA ASP A 165 5.85 7.54 3.38
C ASP A 165 5.41 7.50 1.92
N ASN A 166 4.42 6.65 1.67
CA ASN A 166 3.83 6.35 0.35
C ASN A 166 4.88 6.13 -0.76
N PRO A 167 5.90 5.26 -0.57
CA PRO A 167 6.92 5.04 -1.60
C PRO A 167 6.35 4.44 -2.88
N GLU A 168 6.98 4.76 -4.01
CA GLU A 168 6.88 3.99 -5.24
C GLU A 168 7.67 2.68 -5.07
N VAL A 169 7.03 1.55 -5.40
CA VAL A 169 7.62 0.22 -5.23
C VAL A 169 7.48 -0.60 -6.51
N THR A 170 8.40 -1.54 -6.73
CA THR A 170 8.13 -2.72 -7.56
C THR A 170 7.51 -3.82 -6.71
N TYR A 171 6.69 -4.69 -7.31
CA TYR A 171 6.09 -5.80 -6.57
C TYR A 171 6.22 -7.15 -7.30
N GLU A 172 6.23 -8.23 -6.52
CA GLU A 172 6.13 -9.61 -6.99
C GLU A 172 5.36 -10.46 -5.97
N ILE A 173 4.61 -11.46 -6.45
CA ILE A 173 3.93 -12.43 -5.57
C ILE A 173 4.96 -13.46 -5.09
N VAL A 174 4.97 -13.73 -3.79
CA VAL A 174 5.94 -14.64 -3.15
C VAL A 174 5.26 -15.62 -2.20
N ASP A 175 5.99 -16.65 -1.78
CA ASP A 175 5.52 -17.62 -0.78
C ASP A 175 5.54 -17.01 0.64
N CYS A 176 4.37 -16.99 1.29
CA CYS A 176 4.23 -16.44 2.63
C CYS A 176 5.02 -17.22 3.69
N ALA A 177 5.10 -18.55 3.56
CA ALA A 177 5.78 -19.36 4.56
C ALA A 177 7.28 -19.07 4.58
N HIS A 178 7.91 -19.00 3.41
CA HIS A 178 9.30 -18.64 3.24
C HIS A 178 9.57 -17.21 3.74
N ALA A 179 8.73 -16.25 3.35
CA ALA A 179 8.85 -14.86 3.79
C ALA A 179 8.74 -14.72 5.32
N HIS A 180 7.79 -15.43 5.95
CA HIS A 180 7.64 -15.43 7.40
C HIS A 180 8.86 -15.97 8.15
N GLN A 181 9.60 -16.93 7.57
CA GLN A 181 10.85 -17.42 8.18
C GLN A 181 11.97 -16.37 8.11
N ALA A 182 11.95 -15.47 7.12
CA ALA A 182 12.92 -14.39 7.01
C ALA A 182 12.56 -13.18 7.88
N ASP A 183 11.27 -12.86 7.99
CA ASP A 183 10.75 -11.79 8.84
C ASP A 183 9.37 -12.17 9.41
N HIS A 184 9.32 -12.38 10.73
CA HIS A 184 8.09 -12.77 11.42
C HIS A 184 7.00 -11.69 11.42
N LYS A 185 7.32 -10.46 11.01
CA LYS A 185 6.31 -9.44 10.75
C LYS A 185 5.49 -9.74 9.49
N THR A 186 6.00 -10.49 8.51
CA THR A 186 5.15 -11.04 7.45
C THR A 186 4.28 -12.15 8.03
N PRO A 187 2.94 -12.10 7.93
CA PRO A 187 2.09 -13.16 8.47
C PRO A 187 2.37 -14.52 7.82
N SER A 188 2.32 -15.58 8.62
CA SER A 188 2.43 -16.96 8.12
C SER A 188 1.10 -17.46 7.56
N PRO A 189 1.09 -18.58 6.81
CA PRO A 189 -0.15 -19.28 6.49
C PRO A 189 -0.98 -19.65 7.73
N THR A 190 -0.34 -19.94 8.87
CA THR A 190 -1.04 -20.21 10.14
C THR A 190 -1.75 -18.98 10.70
N ASN A 191 -1.22 -17.77 10.47
CA ASN A 191 -1.94 -16.54 10.78
C ASN A 191 -3.18 -16.42 9.89
N TYR A 192 -3.00 -16.58 8.58
CA TYR A 192 -4.11 -16.47 7.62
C TYR A 192 -5.20 -17.54 7.84
N HIS A 193 -4.85 -18.74 8.30
CA HIS A 193 -5.81 -19.79 8.65
C HIS A 193 -6.79 -19.41 9.78
N GLN A 194 -6.52 -18.34 10.52
CA GLN A 194 -7.48 -17.81 11.51
C GLN A 194 -8.54 -16.92 10.84
N CYS A 195 -8.30 -16.46 9.62
CA CYS A 195 -9.23 -15.61 8.89
C CYS A 195 -10.38 -16.41 8.29
N VAL A 196 -11.58 -15.82 8.27
CA VAL A 196 -12.79 -16.45 7.72
C VAL A 196 -12.57 -16.93 6.28
N CYS A 197 -11.91 -16.11 5.46
CA CYS A 197 -11.74 -16.41 4.05
C CYS A 197 -10.73 -17.51 3.74
N SER A 198 -9.94 -17.97 4.72
CA SER A 198 -9.04 -19.12 4.54
C SER A 198 -9.78 -20.44 4.34
N HIS A 199 -11.06 -20.50 4.72
CA HIS A 199 -11.92 -21.67 4.57
C HIS A 199 -12.91 -21.55 3.40
N SER A 200 -12.96 -20.39 2.74
CA SER A 200 -13.75 -20.17 1.53
C SER A 200 -13.18 -21.00 0.37
N ALA A 201 -14.02 -21.34 -0.62
CA ALA A 201 -13.67 -22.24 -1.72
C ALA A 201 -12.41 -21.82 -2.53
N HIS A 202 -11.98 -20.57 -2.41
CA HIS A 202 -10.76 -20.03 -3.04
C HIS A 202 -9.48 -20.19 -2.19
N GLY A 203 -9.60 -20.44 -0.88
CA GLY A 203 -8.48 -20.73 0.02
C GLY A 203 -7.96 -22.18 -0.06
N LYS A 204 -8.55 -23.00 -0.94
CA LYS A 204 -8.10 -24.36 -1.27
C LYS A 204 -7.28 -24.34 -2.56
N LYS A 205 -6.06 -23.80 -2.52
CA LYS A 205 -5.06 -24.04 -3.57
C LYS A 205 -3.73 -24.40 -2.93
#